data_AF-A0A7K6DDV6-F1
#
_entry.id   AF-A0A7K6DDV6-F1
#
_cell.length_a   1.000
_cell.length_b   1.000
_cell.length_c   1.000
_cell.angle_alpha   90.00
_cell.angle_beta   90.00
_cell.angle_gamma   90.00
#
_symmetry.space_group_name_H-M   'P 1'
#
loop_
_entity.id
_entity.type
_entity.pdbx_description
1 polymer ?
#
loop_
_entity_poly.entity_id
_entity_poly.type
_entity_poly.pdbx_seq_one_letter_code
_entity_poly.pdbx_strand_id
1 'polypeptide(L)'
;FHAQCSSCLQSPRMDLCHVPATREKGWYLALMAPNVKGPNYAWLDPSRLYCHPQAFQDCVADLLQPFQGDAIDMVAGIDAMGFILGSAAAATLRKGFLAIRKAGHLCVQTAAQPYSDYSGREKVMEVRTDAISPGEVVPLWGRLPVWYPGTHPQPLPPPGLCILLVDQWVETGGTMRAAIELVERLGGVVAAPLCVPAGVAAICIENSEGGKWIQERYKCSHCVPPRLQPRFDQHQ
;
A
#
# COMPACT_ATOMS: atom_id res chain seq x y z
N PHE A 1 -21.71 1.89 -30.11
CA PHE A 1 -21.62 3.24 -30.70
C PHE A 1 -22.51 4.19 -29.91
N HIS A 2 -21.96 4.94 -28.95
CA HIS A 2 -22.61 6.15 -28.45
C HIS A 2 -21.58 7.10 -27.84
N ALA A 3 -21.48 8.25 -28.52
CA ALA A 3 -21.05 9.58 -28.07
C ALA A 3 -19.79 9.70 -27.18
N GLN A 4 -18.63 9.70 -27.83
CA GLN A 4 -17.47 10.44 -27.32
C GLN A 4 -17.81 11.94 -27.33
N CYS A 5 -17.71 12.58 -26.17
CA CYS A 5 -17.83 14.03 -26.03
C CYS A 5 -16.66 14.71 -26.75
N SER A 6 -16.95 15.49 -27.79
CA SER A 6 -15.98 16.11 -28.69
C SER A 6 -15.08 17.18 -28.03
N SER A 7 -15.28 17.49 -26.74
CA SER A 7 -14.42 18.44 -26.00
C SER A 7 -13.23 17.78 -25.28
N CYS A 8 -13.13 16.45 -25.25
CA CYS A 8 -11.99 15.74 -24.65
C CYS A 8 -10.78 15.55 -25.61
N LEU A 9 -10.89 16.00 -26.86
CA LEU A 9 -9.91 15.74 -27.93
C LEU A 9 -8.76 16.76 -28.04
N GLN A 10 -8.58 17.63 -27.05
CA GLN A 10 -7.45 18.58 -27.01
C GLN A 10 -6.63 18.51 -25.73
N SER A 11 -6.52 17.33 -25.10
CA SER A 11 -5.40 17.13 -24.18
C SER A 11 -4.13 17.04 -25.04
N PRO A 12 -3.12 17.93 -24.86
CA PRO A 12 -1.87 17.82 -25.60
C PRO A 12 -1.34 16.39 -25.44
N ARG A 13 -0.83 15.79 -26.53
CA ARG A 13 -0.23 14.45 -26.53
C ARG A 13 0.63 14.32 -25.27
N MET A 14 0.14 13.55 -24.31
CA MET A 14 0.64 13.59 -22.95
C MET A 14 1.98 12.85 -22.96
N ASP A 15 3.08 13.60 -22.96
CA ASP A 15 4.44 13.07 -23.10
C ASP A 15 4.78 12.19 -21.89
N LEU A 16 4.77 10.87 -22.10
CA LEU A 16 5.14 9.85 -21.11
C LEU A 16 6.65 9.82 -20.85
N CYS A 17 7.45 10.61 -21.57
CA CYS A 17 8.88 10.70 -21.40
C CYS A 17 9.30 12.02 -20.74
N HIS A 18 8.37 12.96 -20.54
CA HIS A 18 8.68 14.24 -19.91
C HIS A 18 8.90 14.04 -18.41
N VAL A 19 10.17 14.16 -17.99
CA VAL A 19 10.56 14.14 -16.58
C VAL A 19 10.94 15.57 -16.17
N PRO A 20 10.33 16.14 -15.10
CA PRO A 20 10.71 17.46 -14.62
C PRO A 20 12.17 17.46 -14.15
N ALA A 21 12.83 18.62 -14.32
CA ALA A 21 14.23 18.79 -13.93
C ALA A 21 14.44 18.60 -12.42
N THR A 22 13.47 19.02 -11.60
CA THR A 22 13.42 18.77 -10.16
C THR A 22 12.42 17.65 -9.86
N ARG A 23 12.92 16.55 -9.29
CA ARG A 23 12.13 15.36 -8.94
C ARG A 23 11.89 15.32 -7.44
N GLU A 24 11.12 16.27 -6.94
CA GLU A 24 10.65 16.22 -5.56
C GLU A 24 9.75 14.99 -5.34
N LYS A 25 9.63 14.54 -4.08
CA LYS A 25 8.73 13.45 -3.69
C LYS A 25 7.34 13.65 -4.30
N GLY A 26 6.84 12.62 -4.96
CA GLY A 26 5.51 12.64 -5.60
C GLY A 26 5.42 13.44 -6.91
N TRP A 27 6.53 13.82 -7.57
CA TRP A 27 6.50 14.49 -8.88
C TRP A 27 5.66 13.72 -9.93
N TYR A 28 5.71 12.40 -9.85
CA TYR A 28 5.01 11.46 -10.72
C TYR A 28 3.49 11.42 -10.53
N LEU A 29 2.95 11.99 -9.45
CA LEU A 29 1.50 12.03 -9.20
C LEU A 29 0.76 12.80 -10.32
N ALA A 30 1.44 13.74 -10.98
CA ALA A 30 0.91 14.46 -12.13
C ALA A 30 0.68 13.56 -13.37
N LEU A 31 1.26 12.36 -13.40
CA LEU A 31 1.08 11.40 -14.49
C LEU A 31 -0.20 10.58 -14.36
N MET A 32 -0.85 10.56 -13.19
CA MET A 32 -2.09 9.84 -12.94
C MET A 32 -3.28 10.43 -13.72
N ALA A 33 -4.29 9.61 -14.03
CA ALA A 33 -5.46 10.01 -14.83
C ALA A 33 -6.79 9.51 -14.21
N PRO A 34 -7.89 10.27 -14.21
CA PRO A 34 -7.85 11.72 -14.27
C PRO A 34 -6.95 12.26 -13.15
N ASN A 35 -6.42 13.45 -13.32
CA ASN A 35 -5.59 14.12 -12.31
C ASN A 35 -6.44 14.92 -11.30
N VAL A 36 -7.77 14.83 -11.40
CA VAL A 36 -8.77 15.44 -10.51
C VAL A 36 -9.87 14.40 -10.28
N LYS A 37 -10.31 14.23 -9.03
CA LYS A 37 -11.48 13.39 -8.71
C LYS A 37 -12.74 14.00 -9.34
N GLY A 38 -13.65 13.15 -9.79
CA GLY A 38 -14.90 13.59 -10.41
C GLY A 38 -16.06 12.68 -10.01
N PRO A 39 -17.30 13.01 -10.38
CA PRO A 39 -18.50 12.27 -9.96
C PRO A 39 -18.49 10.79 -10.39
N ASN A 40 -17.65 10.42 -11.36
CA ASN A 40 -17.57 9.08 -11.92
C ASN A 40 -16.42 8.23 -11.36
N TYR A 41 -15.47 8.83 -10.62
CA TYR A 41 -14.26 8.13 -10.15
C TYR A 41 -13.88 8.55 -8.73
N ALA A 42 -13.90 7.60 -7.81
CA ALA A 42 -13.57 7.81 -6.40
C ALA A 42 -12.07 8.02 -6.12
N TRP A 43 -11.19 7.61 -7.05
CA TRP A 43 -9.74 7.76 -6.96
C TRP A 43 -9.13 8.10 -8.33
N LEU A 44 -7.86 8.51 -8.31
CA LEU A 44 -7.07 8.76 -9.52
C LEU A 44 -6.41 7.45 -9.97
N ASP A 45 -6.36 7.15 -11.27
CA ASP A 45 -5.75 5.93 -11.82
C ASP A 45 -4.21 6.07 -11.91
N PRO A 46 -3.44 5.27 -11.14
CA PRO A 46 -1.98 5.25 -11.21
C PRO A 46 -1.43 4.47 -12.41
N SER A 47 -2.26 3.79 -13.21
CA SER A 47 -1.80 2.95 -14.32
C SER A 47 -0.85 3.69 -15.28
N ARG A 48 -1.11 4.97 -15.53
CA ARG A 48 -0.27 5.81 -16.39
C ARG A 48 1.08 6.15 -15.77
N LEU A 49 1.15 6.31 -14.44
CA LEU A 49 2.41 6.46 -13.71
C LEU A 49 3.26 5.19 -13.87
N TYR A 50 2.66 4.00 -13.76
CA TYR A 50 3.36 2.72 -13.89
C TYR A 50 4.00 2.52 -15.27
N CYS A 51 3.42 3.10 -16.32
CA CYS A 51 3.97 3.04 -17.68
C CYS A 51 5.27 3.84 -17.85
N HIS A 52 5.57 4.79 -16.96
CA HIS A 52 6.80 5.58 -17.03
C HIS A 52 7.88 4.95 -16.14
N PRO A 53 9.02 4.50 -16.70
CA PRO A 53 10.00 3.69 -15.98
C PRO A 53 10.59 4.39 -14.74
N GLN A 54 11.02 5.66 -14.88
CA GLN A 54 11.53 6.44 -13.74
C GLN A 54 10.44 6.74 -12.71
N ALA A 55 9.24 7.13 -13.13
CA ALA A 55 8.14 7.45 -12.23
C ALA A 55 7.75 6.24 -11.36
N PHE A 56 7.70 5.05 -11.95
CA PHE A 56 7.41 3.82 -11.22
C PHE A 56 8.51 3.50 -10.19
N GLN A 57 9.78 3.62 -10.58
CA GLN A 57 10.91 3.40 -9.67
C GLN A 57 10.92 4.41 -8.51
N ASP A 58 10.76 5.70 -8.81
CA ASP A 58 10.72 6.76 -7.81
C ASP A 58 9.52 6.57 -6.86
N CYS A 59 8.37 6.16 -7.39
CA CYS A 59 7.20 5.87 -6.57
C CYS A 59 7.43 4.71 -5.60
N VAL A 60 8.03 3.61 -6.05
CA VAL A 60 8.35 2.47 -5.17
C VAL A 60 9.41 2.88 -4.14
N ALA A 61 10.41 3.66 -4.54
CA ALA A 61 11.43 4.17 -3.63
C ALA A 61 10.83 5.07 -2.53
N ASP A 62 9.96 6.01 -2.90
CA ASP A 62 9.26 6.90 -1.97
C ASP A 62 8.36 6.12 -0.99
N LEU A 63 7.69 5.06 -1.48
CA LEU A 63 6.87 4.17 -0.62
C LEU A 63 7.73 3.43 0.41
N LEU A 64 8.92 2.95 0.02
CA LEU A 64 9.79 2.15 0.88
C LEU A 64 10.70 2.98 1.79
N GLN A 65 10.91 4.26 1.49
CA GLN A 65 11.85 5.11 2.23
C GLN A 65 11.60 5.11 3.75
N PRO A 66 10.36 5.23 4.26
CA PRO A 66 10.11 5.19 5.69
C PRO A 66 10.43 3.85 6.36
N PHE A 67 10.46 2.76 5.59
CA PHE A 67 10.70 1.39 6.08
C PHE A 67 12.16 0.95 5.94
N GLN A 68 13.08 1.85 5.59
CA GLN A 68 14.51 1.51 5.53
C GLN A 68 15.03 1.08 6.90
N GLY A 69 15.64 -0.11 6.94
CA GLY A 69 16.15 -0.71 8.19
C GLY A 69 15.10 -1.51 8.98
N ASP A 70 13.84 -1.51 8.56
CA ASP A 70 12.80 -2.29 9.21
C ASP A 70 12.92 -3.79 8.88
N ALA A 71 12.61 -4.63 9.87
CA ALA A 71 12.50 -6.07 9.68
C ALA A 71 11.20 -6.43 8.94
N ILE A 72 11.25 -6.48 7.61
CA ILE A 72 10.15 -6.97 6.77
C ILE A 72 10.47 -8.39 6.29
N ASP A 73 9.57 -9.35 6.53
CA ASP A 73 9.72 -10.73 6.03
C ASP A 73 9.00 -10.93 4.71
N MET A 74 7.88 -10.24 4.53
CA MET A 74 6.98 -10.42 3.39
C MET A 74 6.27 -9.12 3.05
N VAL A 75 5.93 -8.95 1.78
CA VAL A 75 5.06 -7.86 1.32
C VAL A 75 3.73 -8.45 0.89
N ALA A 76 2.63 -7.87 1.34
CA ALA A 76 1.30 -8.27 0.91
C ALA A 76 0.66 -7.15 0.08
N GLY A 77 0.15 -7.50 -1.10
CA GLY A 77 -0.57 -6.58 -1.98
C GLY A 77 -2.06 -6.87 -1.97
N ILE A 78 -2.88 -5.82 -2.03
CA ILE A 78 -4.34 -5.93 -2.09
C ILE A 78 -4.83 -5.87 -3.54
N ASP A 79 -5.81 -6.72 -3.88
CA ASP A 79 -6.33 -6.88 -5.24
C ASP A 79 -6.95 -5.60 -5.84
N ALA A 80 -6.69 -5.27 -7.10
CA ALA A 80 -5.70 -5.86 -8.02
C ALA A 80 -4.48 -4.95 -8.20
N MET A 81 -4.69 -3.64 -8.12
CA MET A 81 -3.66 -2.65 -8.41
C MET A 81 -2.58 -2.60 -7.32
N GLY A 82 -2.90 -2.98 -6.08
CA GLY A 82 -1.92 -3.16 -5.01
C GLY A 82 -0.91 -4.28 -5.31
N PHE A 83 -1.20 -5.23 -6.20
CA PHE A 83 -0.23 -6.24 -6.62
C PHE A 83 0.92 -5.65 -7.43
N ILE A 84 0.67 -4.59 -8.21
CA ILE A 84 1.71 -3.94 -9.04
C ILE A 84 2.76 -3.31 -8.11
N LEU A 85 2.32 -2.49 -7.17
CA LEU A 85 3.19 -1.83 -6.20
C LEU A 85 3.79 -2.84 -5.22
N GLY A 86 2.98 -3.77 -4.71
CA GLY A 86 3.40 -4.75 -3.72
C GLY A 86 4.45 -5.73 -4.28
N SER A 87 4.30 -6.19 -5.53
CA SER A 87 5.31 -7.05 -6.17
C SER A 87 6.61 -6.30 -6.46
N ALA A 88 6.54 -5.04 -6.89
CA ALA A 88 7.73 -4.20 -7.08
C ALA A 88 8.45 -3.90 -5.75
N ALA A 89 7.69 -3.63 -4.69
CA ALA A 89 8.21 -3.47 -3.34
C ALA A 89 8.86 -4.77 -2.83
N ALA A 90 8.21 -5.92 -3.00
CA ALA A 90 8.75 -7.23 -2.63
C ALA A 90 10.07 -7.51 -3.36
N ALA A 91 10.12 -7.28 -4.67
CA ALA A 91 11.34 -7.45 -5.46
C ALA A 91 12.48 -6.53 -5.00
N THR A 92 12.16 -5.25 -4.73
CA THR A 92 13.14 -4.26 -4.24
C THR A 92 13.70 -4.66 -2.86
N LEU A 93 12.84 -5.14 -1.96
CA LEU A 93 13.22 -5.61 -0.63
C LEU A 93 13.83 -7.04 -0.64
N ARG A 94 13.78 -7.73 -1.78
CA ARG A 94 14.15 -9.15 -1.93
C ARG A 94 13.38 -10.05 -0.96
N LYS A 95 12.06 -9.88 -0.92
CA LYS A 95 11.12 -10.62 -0.04
C LYS A 95 10.07 -11.36 -0.86
N GLY A 96 9.37 -12.28 -0.19
CA GLY A 96 8.19 -12.94 -0.75
C GLY A 96 7.02 -11.95 -0.92
N PHE A 97 6.09 -12.32 -1.81
CA PHE A 97 4.87 -11.56 -2.05
C PHE A 97 3.63 -12.39 -1.72
N LEU A 98 2.68 -11.81 -0.99
CA LEU A 98 1.40 -12.40 -0.62
C LEU A 98 0.24 -11.63 -1.27
N ALA A 99 -0.61 -12.35 -2.00
CA ALA A 99 -1.80 -11.76 -2.59
C ALA A 99 -2.98 -11.83 -1.62
N ILE A 100 -3.58 -10.69 -1.30
CA ILE A 100 -4.88 -10.59 -0.63
C ILE A 100 -5.91 -10.28 -1.71
N ARG A 101 -6.84 -11.21 -1.94
CA ARG A 101 -7.76 -11.17 -3.09
C ARG A 101 -9.19 -10.91 -2.68
N LYS A 102 -10.04 -10.47 -3.63
CA LYS A 102 -11.49 -10.64 -3.48
C LYS A 102 -11.83 -12.13 -3.41
N ALA A 103 -12.88 -12.47 -2.67
CA ALA A 103 -13.29 -13.86 -2.46
C ALA A 103 -13.55 -14.64 -3.76
N GLY A 104 -13.18 -15.92 -3.78
CA GLY A 104 -13.42 -16.85 -4.89
C GLY A 104 -12.35 -16.84 -5.99
N HIS A 105 -11.20 -16.23 -5.75
CA HIS A 105 -10.13 -16.09 -6.73
C HIS A 105 -8.85 -16.87 -6.39
N LEU A 106 -8.71 -17.40 -5.18
CA LEU A 106 -7.66 -18.30 -4.75
C LEU A 106 -8.13 -19.76 -4.84
N CYS A 107 -7.31 -20.62 -5.47
CA CYS A 107 -7.61 -22.05 -5.66
C CYS A 107 -7.01 -22.93 -4.55
N VAL A 108 -6.94 -22.42 -3.33
CA VAL A 108 -6.32 -23.06 -2.15
C VAL A 108 -7.20 -22.82 -0.92
N GLN A 109 -6.82 -23.40 0.23
CA GLN A 109 -7.48 -23.07 1.48
C GLN A 109 -7.25 -21.59 1.83
N THR A 110 -8.32 -20.89 2.14
CA THR A 110 -8.31 -19.46 2.46
C THR A 110 -8.93 -19.14 3.81
N ALA A 111 -8.50 -18.04 4.40
CA ALA A 111 -9.25 -17.32 5.40
C ALA A 111 -9.88 -16.08 4.75
N ALA A 112 -11.06 -15.68 5.21
CA ALA A 112 -11.83 -14.61 4.61
C ALA A 112 -12.23 -13.52 5.61
N GLN A 113 -12.31 -12.27 5.16
CA GLN A 113 -12.74 -11.13 5.98
C GLN A 113 -13.77 -10.29 5.21
N PRO A 114 -14.97 -10.07 5.75
CA PRO A 114 -15.94 -9.15 5.16
C PRO A 114 -15.49 -7.70 5.37
N TYR A 115 -15.86 -6.82 4.44
CA TYR A 115 -15.63 -5.38 4.54
C TYR A 115 -16.68 -4.61 3.75
N SER A 116 -16.95 -3.38 4.17
CA SER A 116 -17.76 -2.44 3.41
C SER A 116 -16.87 -1.63 2.46
N ASP A 117 -17.22 -1.61 1.18
CA ASP A 117 -16.52 -0.77 0.21
C ASP A 117 -17.00 0.70 0.24
N TYR A 118 -16.43 1.53 -0.62
CA TYR A 118 -16.79 2.95 -0.73
C TYR A 118 -18.25 3.20 -1.13
N SER A 119 -18.92 2.21 -1.73
CA SER A 119 -20.35 2.27 -2.07
C SER A 119 -21.26 1.78 -0.94
N GLY A 120 -20.69 1.38 0.21
CA GLY A 120 -21.42 0.80 1.34
C GLY A 120 -21.86 -0.64 1.11
N ARG A 121 -21.39 -1.30 0.05
CA ARG A 121 -21.70 -2.70 -0.22
C ARG A 121 -20.75 -3.61 0.52
N GLU A 122 -21.30 -4.66 1.11
CA GLU A 122 -20.50 -5.72 1.72
C GLU A 122 -19.78 -6.52 0.62
N LYS A 123 -18.49 -6.70 0.83
CA LYS A 123 -17.61 -7.52 0.02
C LYS A 123 -16.79 -8.41 0.94
N VAL A 124 -16.15 -9.42 0.37
CA VAL A 124 -15.30 -10.34 1.11
C VAL A 124 -13.95 -10.41 0.43
N MET A 125 -12.88 -10.33 1.23
CA MET A 125 -11.53 -10.62 0.79
C MET A 125 -11.03 -11.92 1.40
N GLU A 126 -10.02 -12.51 0.77
CA GLU A 126 -9.43 -13.77 1.14
C GLU A 126 -7.91 -13.76 0.99
N VAL A 127 -7.24 -14.57 1.81
CA VAL A 127 -5.81 -14.84 1.73
C VAL A 127 -5.58 -16.32 1.98
N ARG A 128 -4.56 -16.89 1.34
CA ARG A 128 -4.16 -18.29 1.55
C ARG A 128 -3.69 -18.50 3.00
N THR A 129 -4.04 -19.64 3.61
CA THR A 129 -3.74 -19.90 5.03
C THR A 129 -2.38 -20.55 5.28
N ASP A 130 -1.73 -21.08 4.25
CA ASP A 130 -0.45 -21.78 4.32
C ASP A 130 0.77 -20.88 4.15
N ALA A 131 0.56 -19.56 4.02
CA ALA A 131 1.62 -18.55 3.92
C ALA A 131 1.84 -17.75 5.20
N ILE A 132 0.88 -17.75 6.13
CA ILE A 132 0.96 -17.09 7.43
C ILE A 132 0.69 -18.16 8.49
N SER A 133 1.75 -18.66 9.14
CA SER A 133 1.64 -19.71 10.14
C SER A 133 1.83 -19.12 11.55
N PRO A 134 0.86 -19.29 12.47
CA PRO A 134 1.04 -18.94 13.88
C PRO A 134 2.25 -19.70 14.47
N GLY A 135 3.23 -18.97 14.99
CA GLY A 135 4.40 -19.56 15.65
C GLY A 135 5.55 -19.95 14.71
N GLU A 136 5.53 -19.56 13.44
CA GLU A 136 6.73 -19.60 12.61
C GLU A 136 7.76 -18.60 13.17
N VAL A 137 8.65 -19.10 14.02
CA VAL A 137 9.77 -18.33 14.56
C VAL A 137 10.76 -18.14 13.41
N VAL A 138 10.61 -17.04 12.67
CA VAL A 138 11.66 -16.59 11.75
C VAL A 138 12.93 -16.41 12.60
N PRO A 139 14.04 -17.12 12.30
CA PRO A 139 15.23 -17.08 13.12
C PRO A 139 15.67 -15.64 13.40
N LEU A 140 15.72 -15.26 14.68
CA LEU A 140 16.11 -13.91 15.10
C LEU A 140 17.55 -13.53 14.73
N TRP A 141 18.36 -14.47 14.22
CA TRP A 141 19.76 -14.26 13.83
C TRP A 141 19.98 -13.19 12.74
N GLY A 142 18.93 -12.63 12.14
CA GLY A 142 18.97 -11.42 11.30
C GLY A 142 18.10 -10.24 11.77
N ARG A 143 17.45 -10.37 12.95
CA ARG A 143 16.53 -9.38 13.56
C ARG A 143 17.05 -8.83 14.89
N LEU A 144 18.20 -9.30 15.37
CA LEU A 144 18.81 -8.79 16.59
C LEU A 144 19.17 -7.31 16.38
N PRO A 145 18.79 -6.41 17.31
CA PRO A 145 19.30 -5.06 17.29
C PRO A 145 20.83 -5.13 17.37
N VAL A 146 21.52 -4.48 16.41
CA VAL A 146 22.96 -4.27 16.50
C VAL A 146 23.22 -3.52 17.80
N TRP A 147 23.90 -4.16 18.73
CA TRP A 147 24.31 -3.51 19.97
C TRP A 147 25.36 -2.45 19.64
N TYR A 148 24.96 -1.17 19.73
CA TYR A 148 25.91 -0.07 19.81
C TYR A 148 26.26 0.18 21.28
N PRO A 149 27.54 0.32 21.65
CA PRO A 149 27.92 0.72 23.00
C PRO A 149 27.24 2.05 23.36
N GLY A 150 26.39 2.06 24.39
CA GLY A 150 25.70 3.27 24.87
C GLY A 150 24.22 3.41 24.46
N THR A 151 23.64 2.47 23.69
CA THR A 151 22.19 2.45 23.41
C THR A 151 21.45 1.46 24.31
N HIS A 152 20.28 1.84 24.82
CA HIS A 152 19.39 0.92 25.53
C HIS A 152 18.93 -0.22 24.60
N PRO A 153 18.83 -1.47 25.09
CA PRO A 153 18.32 -2.59 24.30
C PRO A 153 16.89 -2.30 23.85
N GLN A 154 16.66 -2.37 22.54
CA GLN A 154 15.31 -2.30 21.97
C GLN A 154 14.58 -3.62 22.24
N PRO A 155 13.28 -3.59 22.59
CA PRO A 155 12.46 -4.79 22.73
C PRO A 155 12.47 -5.66 21.47
N LEU A 156 12.43 -6.98 21.66
CA LEU A 156 12.39 -7.94 20.56
C LEU A 156 11.05 -7.85 19.80
N PRO A 157 11.05 -8.14 18.47
CA PRO A 157 9.84 -8.33 17.68
C PRO A 157 8.82 -9.25 18.36
N PRO A 158 7.50 -8.95 18.31
CA PRO A 158 6.51 -9.97 18.56
C PRO A 158 6.74 -11.15 17.58
N PRO A 159 6.50 -12.39 18.02
CA PRO A 159 6.62 -13.55 17.14
C PRO A 159 5.59 -13.48 16.00
N GLY A 160 6.00 -13.88 14.80
CA GLY A 160 5.17 -13.85 13.59
C GLY A 160 5.87 -13.19 12.41
N LEU A 161 5.30 -13.36 11.23
CA LEU A 161 5.80 -12.73 10.00
C LEU A 161 5.49 -11.23 10.03
N CYS A 162 6.52 -10.40 9.90
CA CYS A 162 6.34 -8.95 9.72
C CYS A 162 5.97 -8.67 8.27
N ILE A 163 4.72 -8.26 8.05
CA ILE A 163 4.15 -8.07 6.71
C ILE A 163 3.94 -6.58 6.43
N LEU A 164 4.53 -6.09 5.32
CA LEU A 164 4.23 -4.76 4.79
C LEU A 164 3.00 -4.85 3.88
N LEU A 165 1.90 -4.18 4.24
CA LEU A 165 0.72 -4.08 3.38
C LEU A 165 0.89 -2.95 2.37
N VAL A 166 0.59 -3.26 1.11
CA VAL A 166 0.73 -2.33 -0.01
C VAL A 166 -0.55 -2.28 -0.83
N ASP A 167 -1.00 -1.06 -1.09
CA ASP A 167 -2.12 -0.77 -1.98
C ASP A 167 -1.80 0.49 -2.80
N GLN A 168 -2.54 0.80 -3.85
CA GLN A 168 -2.40 2.11 -4.51
C GLN A 168 -3.10 3.22 -3.72
N TRP A 169 -4.27 2.92 -3.13
CA TRP A 169 -5.14 3.98 -2.63
C TRP A 169 -5.99 3.52 -1.45
N VAL A 170 -5.85 4.21 -0.32
CA VAL A 170 -6.69 4.04 0.86
C VAL A 170 -7.72 5.17 0.89
N GLU A 171 -8.93 4.87 0.40
CA GLU A 171 -10.05 5.81 0.35
C GLU A 171 -10.80 5.84 1.69
N THR A 172 -11.80 4.97 1.88
CA THR A 172 -12.55 4.85 3.15
C THR A 172 -11.80 4.06 4.22
N GLY A 173 -10.69 3.42 3.85
CA GLY A 173 -9.92 2.52 4.72
C GLY A 173 -10.52 1.13 4.93
N GLY A 174 -11.76 0.85 4.49
CA GLY A 174 -12.42 -0.44 4.74
C GLY A 174 -11.64 -1.65 4.23
N THR A 175 -11.11 -1.58 3.00
CA THR A 175 -10.30 -2.66 2.43
C THR A 175 -8.98 -2.84 3.17
N MET A 176 -8.25 -1.76 3.45
CA MET A 176 -6.99 -1.87 4.17
C MET A 176 -7.18 -2.40 5.60
N ARG A 177 -8.23 -1.95 6.32
CA ARG A 177 -8.59 -2.46 7.66
C ARG A 177 -8.89 -3.96 7.65
N ALA A 178 -9.69 -4.42 6.71
CA ALA A 178 -9.99 -5.85 6.60
C ALA A 178 -8.76 -6.68 6.22
N ALA A 179 -7.83 -6.14 5.43
CA ALA A 179 -6.56 -6.81 5.14
C ALA A 179 -5.67 -6.92 6.39
N ILE A 180 -5.59 -5.85 7.19
CA ILE A 180 -4.91 -5.83 8.49
C ILE A 180 -5.49 -6.91 9.40
N GLU A 181 -6.81 -6.88 9.66
CA GLU A 181 -7.50 -7.83 10.53
C GLU A 181 -7.32 -9.28 10.07
N LEU A 182 -7.35 -9.52 8.76
CA LEU A 182 -7.17 -10.84 8.18
C LEU A 182 -5.76 -11.38 8.42
N VAL A 183 -4.73 -10.54 8.23
CA VAL A 183 -3.33 -10.92 8.48
C VAL A 183 -3.08 -11.15 9.97
N GLU A 184 -3.55 -10.25 10.83
CA GLU A 184 -3.37 -10.33 12.28
C GLU A 184 -4.05 -11.57 12.87
N ARG A 185 -5.26 -11.90 12.40
CA ARG A 185 -5.97 -13.12 12.83
C ARG A 185 -5.24 -14.41 12.45
N LEU A 186 -4.45 -14.38 11.38
CA LEU A 186 -3.61 -15.52 10.98
C LEU A 186 -2.27 -15.57 11.73
N GLY A 187 -2.02 -14.66 12.66
CA GLY A 187 -0.76 -14.58 13.40
C GLY A 187 0.36 -13.84 12.66
N GLY A 188 0.04 -13.17 11.55
CA GLY A 188 0.94 -12.20 10.94
C GLY A 188 0.95 -10.91 11.76
N VAL A 189 2.03 -10.15 11.66
CA VAL A 189 2.16 -8.88 12.37
C VAL A 189 2.05 -7.74 11.35
N VAL A 190 1.01 -6.93 11.52
CA VAL A 190 0.84 -5.61 10.89
C VAL A 190 0.91 -4.60 12.05
N ALA A 191 1.77 -3.58 12.02
CA ALA A 191 2.29 -3.05 13.30
C ALA A 191 1.40 -2.11 14.13
N ALA A 192 1.49 -2.24 15.45
CA ALA A 192 1.34 -1.15 16.43
C ALA A 192 1.82 -1.62 17.83
N PRO A 193 2.17 -0.73 18.80
CA PRO A 193 3.10 0.39 18.73
C PRO A 193 4.39 0.17 19.57
N LEU A 194 5.31 1.14 19.43
CA LEU A 194 6.52 1.46 20.21
C LEU A 194 7.86 0.78 19.92
N CYS A 195 7.97 -0.48 19.47
CA CYS A 195 9.32 -1.05 19.34
C CYS A 195 9.64 -1.95 18.14
N VAL A 196 8.71 -2.29 17.23
CA VAL A 196 9.06 -3.25 16.16
C VAL A 196 8.16 -3.11 14.91
N PRO A 197 8.68 -3.27 13.67
CA PRO A 197 8.09 -2.70 12.46
C PRO A 197 7.21 -3.65 11.66
N ALA A 198 6.11 -3.09 11.19
CA ALA A 198 5.25 -3.49 10.08
C ALA A 198 4.41 -2.23 9.76
N GLY A 199 3.75 -2.16 8.62
CA GLY A 199 3.18 -0.89 8.20
C GLY A 199 2.34 -0.97 6.96
N VAL A 200 1.89 0.21 6.55
CA VAL A 200 1.02 0.38 5.40
C VAL A 200 1.71 1.33 4.43
N ALA A 201 1.83 0.92 3.17
CA ALA A 201 2.31 1.77 2.09
C ALA A 201 1.21 1.93 1.05
N ALA A 202 0.87 3.16 0.69
CA ALA A 202 -0.01 3.42 -0.44
C ALA A 202 0.36 4.69 -1.18
N ILE A 203 0.07 4.80 -2.48
CA ILE A 203 0.33 6.07 -3.21
C ILE A 203 -0.40 7.20 -2.49
N CYS A 204 -1.66 6.98 -2.14
CA CYS A 204 -2.48 7.89 -1.36
C CYS A 204 -3.14 7.20 -0.17
N ILE A 205 -3.10 7.87 0.99
CA ILE A 205 -3.96 7.59 2.14
C ILE A 205 -4.78 8.85 2.39
N GLU A 206 -6.10 8.76 2.26
CA GLU A 206 -6.98 9.90 2.48
C GLU A 206 -7.15 10.24 3.96
N ASN A 207 -7.49 11.49 4.25
CA ASN A 207 -7.88 11.94 5.59
C ASN A 207 -9.31 11.52 5.99
N SER A 208 -9.78 10.38 5.48
CA SER A 208 -11.02 9.75 5.90
C SER A 208 -10.90 9.21 7.33
N GLU A 209 -12.02 8.82 7.95
CA GLU A 209 -12.02 8.13 9.25
C GLU A 209 -11.15 6.85 9.19
N GLY A 210 -11.25 6.12 8.08
CA GLY A 210 -10.40 4.98 7.73
C GLY A 210 -8.92 5.29 7.74
N GLY A 211 -8.51 6.23 6.90
CA GLY A 211 -7.11 6.58 6.73
C GLY A 211 -6.49 7.18 7.98
N LYS A 212 -7.23 7.97 8.76
CA LYS A 212 -6.77 8.48 10.07
C LYS A 212 -6.54 7.35 11.06
N TRP A 213 -7.49 6.43 11.19
CA TRP A 213 -7.36 5.26 12.07
C TRP A 213 -6.11 4.44 11.75
N ILE A 214 -5.79 4.28 10.46
CA ILE A 214 -4.60 3.55 10.00
C ILE A 214 -3.33 4.34 10.38
N GLN A 215 -3.28 5.64 10.06
CA GLN A 215 -2.11 6.49 10.35
C GLN A 215 -1.82 6.64 11.85
N GLU A 216 -2.85 6.60 12.70
CA GLU A 216 -2.70 6.69 14.16
C GLU A 216 -2.15 5.41 14.79
N ARG A 217 -2.34 4.25 14.14
CA ARG A 217 -2.02 2.93 14.71
C ARG A 217 -0.79 2.30 14.07
N TYR A 218 -0.62 2.48 12.77
CA TYR A 218 0.38 1.80 11.96
C TYR A 218 1.41 2.80 11.43
N LYS A 219 2.67 2.34 11.31
CA LYS A 219 3.68 3.09 10.55
C LYS A 219 3.23 3.15 9.09
N CYS A 220 3.06 4.36 8.57
CA CYS A 220 2.52 4.58 7.22
C CYS A 220 3.55 5.25 6.30
N SER A 221 3.47 4.91 5.02
CA SER A 221 4.14 5.63 3.94
C SER A 221 3.14 5.97 2.85
N HIS A 222 3.18 7.21 2.38
CA HIS A 222 2.46 7.61 1.18
C HIS A 222 3.22 8.65 0.36
N CYS A 223 2.82 8.76 -0.91
CA CYS A 223 3.49 9.59 -1.90
C CYS A 223 2.96 11.03 -1.93
N VAL A 224 1.73 11.26 -1.47
CA VAL A 224 1.06 12.58 -1.52
C VAL A 224 1.69 13.56 -0.53
N PRO A 225 2.29 14.68 -0.99
CA PRO A 225 2.79 15.72 -0.09
C PRO A 225 1.63 16.47 0.60
N PRO A 226 1.82 17.02 1.81
CA PRO A 226 0.75 17.71 2.55
C PRO A 226 0.04 18.82 1.76
N ARG A 227 0.79 19.57 0.94
CA ARG A 227 0.25 20.63 0.07
C ARG A 227 -0.71 20.13 -1.01
N LEU A 228 -0.62 18.86 -1.40
CA LEU A 228 -1.49 18.25 -2.41
C LEU A 228 -2.64 17.46 -1.77
N GLN A 229 -2.53 17.08 -0.50
CA GLN A 229 -3.51 16.24 0.20
C GLN A 229 -4.98 16.67 0.00
N PRO A 230 -5.36 17.96 0.05
CA PRO A 230 -6.75 18.37 -0.17
C PRO A 230 -7.32 18.02 -1.56
N ARG A 231 -6.47 17.75 -2.57
CA ARG A 231 -6.90 17.30 -3.91
C ARG A 231 -7.17 15.79 -3.98
N PHE A 232 -6.64 15.05 -3.01
CA PHE A 232 -6.69 13.59 -2.92
C PHE A 232 -7.71 13.12 -1.89
N ASP A 233 -8.01 13.95 -0.88
CA ASP A 233 -9.14 13.73 0.02
C ASP A 233 -10.48 13.79 -0.75
N GLN A 234 -11.56 13.35 -0.12
CA GLN A 234 -12.90 13.16 -0.69
C GLN A 234 -13.36 14.23 -1.70
N HIS A 235 -14.24 13.80 -2.61
CA HIS A 235 -14.91 14.64 -3.62
C HIS A 235 -15.30 16.01 -3.06
N GLN A 236 -14.65 17.07 -3.51
CA GLN A 236 -15.27 18.40 -3.54
C GLN A 236 -16.30 18.43 -4.66
#